data_AF-A0A5J6MK36-F1
#
_entry.id   AF-A0A5J6MK36-F1
#
_cell.length_a   1.000
_cell.length_b   1.000
_cell.length_c   1.000
_cell.angle_alpha   90.00
_cell.angle_beta   90.00
_cell.angle_gamma   90.00
#
_symmetry.space_group_name_H-M   'P 1'
#
loop_
_entity.id
_entity.type
_entity.pdbx_description
1 polymer ?
#
loop_
_entity_poly.entity_id
_entity_poly.type
_entity_poly.pdbx_seq_one_letter_code
_entity_poly.pdbx_strand_id
1 'polypeptide(L)'
;MGRRFWIVTPAGVFKAMPYSVIEDLPPGVRGHLPQHAQEIYLAAFNNAWAEYGGDPRREEIAHRVAWAAVKRLYIKIGDRWVPRDRM
;
A
#
# COMPACT_ATOMS: atom_id res chain seq x y z
N MET A 1 -27.61 27.46 -21.74
CA MET A 1 -27.64 26.78 -20.42
C MET A 1 -27.74 25.27 -20.63
N GLY A 2 -26.62 24.61 -20.88
CA GLY A 2 -26.57 23.17 -21.16
C GLY A 2 -26.09 22.38 -19.94
N ARG A 3 -26.98 21.57 -19.35
CA ARG A 3 -26.63 20.46 -18.47
C ARG A 3 -26.53 19.18 -19.31
N ARG A 4 -25.49 18.37 -19.04
CA ARG A 4 -25.13 17.00 -19.51
C ARG A 4 -23.73 17.04 -20.14
N PHE A 5 -22.80 16.12 -19.88
CA PHE A 5 -22.92 14.68 -19.71
C PHE A 5 -21.82 14.19 -18.75
N TRP A 6 -22.19 13.29 -17.84
CA TRP A 6 -21.24 12.35 -17.26
C TRP A 6 -20.74 11.43 -18.39
N ILE A 7 -19.51 11.65 -18.87
CA ILE A 7 -18.81 10.64 -19.66
C ILE A 7 -18.04 9.80 -18.63
N VAL A 8 -18.72 8.81 -18.06
CA VAL A 8 -18.05 7.67 -17.44
C VAL A 8 -17.54 6.78 -18.58
N THR A 9 -16.26 6.84 -18.88
CA THR A 9 -15.62 5.89 -19.80
C THR A 9 -15.35 4.59 -19.04
N PRO A 10 -15.84 3.42 -19.52
CA PRO A 10 -15.61 2.14 -18.86
C PRO A 10 -14.40 1.45 -19.49
N ALA A 11 -13.20 1.70 -18.96
CA ALA A 11 -12.00 0.84 -19.05
C ALA A 11 -10.76 1.70 -18.76
N GLY A 12 -10.03 1.41 -17.67
CA GLY A 12 -8.68 1.94 -17.51
C GLY A 12 -8.23 2.37 -16.11
N VAL A 13 -8.91 1.96 -15.03
CA VAL A 13 -8.46 2.32 -13.66
C VAL A 13 -7.49 1.30 -13.04
N PHE A 14 -7.06 0.28 -13.78
CA PHE A 14 -6.17 -0.78 -13.26
C PHE A 14 -4.67 -0.56 -13.54
N LYS A 15 -4.25 0.64 -13.98
CA LYS A 15 -2.83 0.98 -14.22
C LYS A 15 -2.39 2.26 -13.50
N ALA A 16 -2.90 2.51 -12.30
CA ALA A 16 -2.47 3.62 -11.46
C ALA A 16 -1.88 3.19 -10.12
N MET A 17 -1.98 1.90 -9.76
CA MET A 17 -1.43 1.37 -8.52
C MET A 17 -0.07 0.72 -8.77
N PRO A 18 0.98 1.13 -8.05
CA PRO A 18 2.37 0.70 -8.25
C PRO A 18 2.60 -0.76 -7.86
N TYR A 19 1.79 -1.33 -6.95
CA TYR A 19 1.82 -2.75 -6.61
C TYR A 19 0.47 -3.38 -6.89
N SER A 20 0.43 -4.44 -7.70
CA SER A 20 -0.81 -5.16 -8.01
C SER A 20 -0.98 -6.38 -7.10
N VAL A 21 0.13 -7.05 -6.79
CA VAL A 21 0.16 -8.24 -5.94
C VAL A 21 1.31 -8.18 -4.92
N ILE A 22 1.27 -9.03 -3.89
CA ILE A 22 2.31 -9.06 -2.84
C ILE A 22 3.69 -9.44 -3.42
N GLU A 23 3.71 -10.16 -4.53
CA GLU A 23 4.91 -10.56 -5.29
C GLU A 23 5.63 -9.35 -5.92
N ASP A 24 4.91 -8.27 -6.22
CA ASP A 24 5.49 -7.02 -6.75
C ASP A 24 6.21 -6.21 -5.66
N LEU A 25 5.98 -6.52 -4.39
CA LEU A 25 6.60 -5.78 -3.29
C LEU A 25 8.13 -5.92 -3.30
N PRO A 26 8.84 -4.90 -2.78
CA PRO A 26 10.30 -4.93 -2.69
C PRO A 26 10.80 -6.19 -1.95
N PRO A 27 11.93 -6.79 -2.36
CA PRO A 27 12.47 -8.00 -1.73
C PRO A 27 12.67 -7.87 -0.22
N GLY A 28 13.05 -6.68 0.27
CA GLY A 28 13.21 -6.39 1.70
C GLY A 28 11.90 -6.40 2.49
N VAL A 29 10.75 -6.23 1.82
CA VAL A 29 9.42 -6.37 2.41
C VAL A 29 9.02 -7.85 2.39
N ARG A 30 9.07 -8.50 1.21
CA ARG A 30 8.68 -9.90 1.03
C ARG A 30 9.48 -10.91 1.84
N GLY A 31 10.80 -10.70 1.97
CA GLY A 31 11.69 -11.67 2.62
C GLY A 31 11.61 -11.67 4.14
N HIS A 32 11.08 -10.60 4.75
CA HIS A 32 11.14 -10.40 6.20
C HIS A 32 9.76 -10.31 6.86
N LEU A 33 8.70 -10.05 6.09
CA LEU A 33 7.34 -9.91 6.62
C LEU A 33 6.51 -11.18 6.40
N PRO A 34 5.71 -11.61 7.39
CA PRO A 34 4.66 -12.60 7.18
C PRO A 34 3.70 -12.17 6.08
N GLN A 35 3.08 -13.11 5.37
CA GLN A 35 2.18 -12.84 4.25
C GLN A 35 1.11 -11.79 4.58
N HIS A 36 0.45 -11.91 5.72
CA HIS A 36 -0.58 -10.94 6.12
C HIS A 36 -0.03 -9.53 6.35
N ALA A 37 1.21 -9.40 6.83
CA ALA A 37 1.85 -8.09 6.95
C ALA A 37 2.20 -7.49 5.57
N GLN A 38 2.49 -8.33 4.57
CA GLN A 38 2.71 -7.89 3.19
C GLN A 38 1.40 -7.37 2.57
N GLU A 39 0.27 -8.03 2.83
CA GLU A 39 -1.06 -7.57 2.39
C GLU A 39 -1.41 -6.21 2.98
N ILE A 40 -1.17 -6.02 4.29
CA ILE A 40 -1.35 -4.73 4.96
C ILE A 40 -0.48 -3.66 4.33
N TYR A 41 0.78 -4.00 4.06
CA TYR A 41 1.73 -3.09 3.41
C TYR A 41 1.22 -2.65 2.04
N LEU A 42 0.84 -3.61 1.18
CA LEU A 42 0.33 -3.35 -0.17
C LEU A 42 -0.92 -2.47 -0.14
N ALA A 43 -1.90 -2.81 0.70
CA ALA A 43 -3.14 -2.07 0.83
C ALA A 43 -2.91 -0.63 1.29
N ALA A 44 -2.09 -0.44 2.33
CA ALA A 44 -1.75 0.88 2.85
C ALA A 44 -0.92 1.71 1.86
N PHE A 45 0.00 1.08 1.12
CA PHE A 45 0.80 1.75 0.10
C PHE A 45 -0.08 2.25 -1.04
N ASN A 46 -0.93 1.39 -1.59
CA ASN A 46 -1.81 1.72 -2.69
C ASN A 46 -2.83 2.80 -2.31
N ASN A 47 -3.33 2.76 -1.08
CA ASN A 47 -4.22 3.79 -0.55
C ASN A 47 -3.51 5.15 -0.47
N ALA A 48 -2.33 5.21 0.13
CA ALA A 48 -1.54 6.44 0.20
C ALA A 48 -1.11 6.93 -1.19
N TRP A 49 -0.74 6.04 -2.10
CA TRP A 49 -0.38 6.41 -3.47
C TRP A 49 -1.52 7.11 -4.21
N ALA A 50 -2.75 6.62 -4.03
CA ALA A 50 -3.94 7.25 -4.61
C ALA A 50 -4.22 8.61 -3.96
N GLU A 51 -4.04 8.74 -2.64
CA GLU A 51 -4.24 9.98 -1.90
C GLU A 51 -3.24 11.09 -2.29
N TYR A 52 -1.97 10.73 -2.48
CA TYR A 52 -0.88 11.68 -2.75
C TYR A 52 -0.50 11.79 -4.24
N GLY A 53 -1.39 11.41 -5.18
CA GLY A 53 -1.05 11.27 -6.60
C GLY A 53 -0.37 12.46 -7.31
N GLY A 54 -0.49 13.67 -6.76
CA GLY A 54 0.11 14.91 -7.28
C GLY A 54 1.37 15.42 -6.54
N ASP A 55 1.82 14.74 -5.49
CA ASP A 55 3.02 15.16 -4.72
C ASP A 55 4.27 14.44 -5.26
N PRO A 56 5.38 15.14 -5.56
CA PRO A 56 6.65 14.50 -5.92
C PRO A 56 7.20 13.56 -4.83
N ARG A 57 6.78 13.72 -3.58
CA ARG A 57 7.16 12.88 -2.43
C ARG A 57 6.18 11.73 -2.18
N ARG A 58 5.18 11.52 -3.04
CA ARG A 58 4.12 10.51 -2.83
C ARG A 58 4.66 9.11 -2.53
N GLU A 59 5.76 8.71 -3.17
CA GLU A 59 6.36 7.39 -2.99
C GLU A 59 6.95 7.24 -1.58
N GLU A 60 7.70 8.23 -1.12
CA GLU A 60 8.25 8.26 0.24
C GLU A 60 7.10 8.25 1.27
N ILE A 61 6.07 9.06 1.06
CA ILE A 61 4.91 9.12 1.94
C ILE A 61 4.19 7.77 1.98
N ALA A 62 3.93 7.15 0.82
CA ALA A 62 3.26 5.85 0.73
C ALA A 62 4.07 4.75 1.44
N HIS A 63 5.40 4.73 1.30
CA HIS A 63 6.25 3.81 2.04
C HIS A 63 6.16 4.02 3.55
N ARG A 64 6.17 5.27 4.01
CA ARG A 64 6.05 5.62 5.43
C ARG A 64 4.70 5.19 6.00
N VAL A 65 3.60 5.43 5.28
CA VAL A 65 2.24 5.02 5.66
C VAL A 65 2.14 3.51 5.72
N ALA A 66 2.62 2.79 4.70
CA ALA A 66 2.62 1.34 4.67
C ALA A 66 3.40 0.71 5.84
N TRP A 67 4.60 1.22 6.13
CA TRP A 67 5.38 0.76 7.29
C TRP A 67 4.72 1.11 8.63
N ALA A 68 4.04 2.26 8.73
CA ALA A 68 3.28 2.60 9.92
C ALA A 68 2.12 1.61 10.14
N ALA A 69 1.39 1.25 9.09
CA ALA A 69 0.31 0.27 9.16
C ALA A 69 0.81 -1.11 9.63
N VAL A 70 1.90 -1.61 9.05
CA VAL A 70 2.54 -2.86 9.49
C VAL A 70 2.92 -2.80 10.96
N LYS A 71 3.61 -1.73 11.40
CA LYS A 71 4.07 -1.58 12.80
C LYS A 71 2.94 -1.46 13.83
N ARG A 72 1.71 -1.14 13.41
CA ARG A 72 0.55 -1.12 14.32
C ARG A 72 0.11 -2.53 14.71
N LEU A 73 0.22 -3.47 13.77
CA LEU A 73 -0.24 -4.85 13.94
C LEU A 73 0.90 -5.85 14.16
N TYR A 74 2.14 -5.46 13.86
CA TYR A 74 3.33 -6.30 13.99
C TYR A 74 4.42 -5.58 14.76
N ILE A 75 5.17 -6.34 15.55
CA ILE A 75 6.37 -5.91 16.24
C ILE A 75 7.57 -6.70 15.73
N LYS A 76 8.72 -6.05 15.59
CA LYS A 76 9.98 -6.71 15.23
C LYS A 76 10.64 -7.24 16.51
N ILE A 77 10.83 -8.55 16.61
CA ILE A 77 11.51 -9.25 17.70
C ILE A 77 12.74 -9.94 17.09
N GLY A 78 13.94 -9.41 17.37
CA GLY A 78 15.16 -9.82 16.68
C GLY A 78 15.03 -9.58 15.18
N ASP A 79 15.16 -10.65 14.39
CA ASP A 79 15.04 -10.61 12.92
C ASP A 79 13.64 -10.94 12.39
N ARG A 80 12.65 -11.19 13.27
CA ARG A 80 11.30 -11.63 12.87
C ARG A 80 10.24 -10.59 13.20
N TRP A 81 9.23 -10.48 12.35
CA TRP A 81 8.02 -9.71 12.62
C TRP A 81 6.93 -10.63 13.18
N VAL A 82 6.41 -10.30 14.36
CA VAL A 82 5.40 -11.09 15.09
C VAL A 82 4.12 -10.26 15.26
N PRO A 83 2.92 -10.83 15.08
CA PRO A 83 1.67 -10.11 15.34
C PRO A 83 1.60 -9.60 16.78
N ARG A 84 1.23 -8.33 16.95
CA ARG A 84 1.12 -7.65 18.25
C ARG A 84 0.01 -8.25 19.12
N ASP A 85 -1.06 -8.76 18.51
CA ASP A 85 -2.22 -9.37 19.20
C ASP A 85 -1.85 -10.65 19.98
N ARG A 86 -0.72 -11.29 19.64
CA ARG A 86 -0.23 -12.49 20.33
C ARG A 86 0.72 -12.21 21.50
N MET A 87 0.78 -10.97 21.99
CA MET A 87 1.53 -10.56 23.19
C MET A 87 0.57 -10.02 24.25
#